data_AF-A0A9W8BEM7-F1
#
_entry.id   AF-A0A9W8BEM7-F1
#
_cell.length_a   1.000
_cell.length_b   1.000
_cell.length_c   1.000
_cell.angle_alpha   90.00
_cell.angle_beta   90.00
_cell.angle_gamma   90.00
#
_symmetry.space_group_name_H-M   'P 1'
#
loop_
_entity.id
_entity.type
_entity.pdbx_description
1 polymer ?
#
loop_
_entity_poly.entity_id
_entity_poly.type
_entity_poly.pdbx_seq_one_letter_code
_entity_poly.pdbx_strand_id
1 'polypeptide(L)'
;MTSTLDFYWDLASLDSEKRLEAATGLISALCKFQSERAAGGSSTEQALSEEDLDRICASDVSYAVKRLVKGLASPRDGARQGYSMALSELLARVDCISVKVVLDLLWKYTSATKSMKGQEQRDMRFGRIFGLMALLQSGILTRRGTGAAEVRKIVTELAAIGAKKSYLREIAYVTLTSIVPMLAGFEKRDELITMFVA
;
A
#
# COMPACT_ATOMS: atom_id res chain seq x y z
N MET A 1 13.61 -15.50 19.36
CA MET A 1 13.00 -14.98 18.13
C MET A 1 12.48 -13.59 18.43
N THR A 2 13.03 -12.56 17.80
CA THR A 2 12.56 -11.19 17.97
C THR A 2 11.20 -11.08 17.30
N SER A 3 10.15 -10.94 18.10
CA SER A 3 8.78 -10.80 17.59
C SER A 3 8.66 -9.47 16.85
N THR A 4 8.12 -9.47 15.63
CA THR A 4 7.84 -8.21 14.89
C THR A 4 6.59 -7.49 15.43
N LEU A 5 5.85 -8.12 16.35
CA LEU A 5 4.55 -7.65 16.81
C LEU A 5 4.60 -6.29 17.53
N ASP A 6 5.66 -6.03 18.29
CA ASP A 6 5.81 -4.81 19.09
C ASP A 6 5.94 -3.58 18.18
N PHE A 7 6.65 -3.70 17.06
CA PHE A 7 6.81 -2.61 16.10
C PHE A 7 5.48 -2.07 15.59
N TYR A 8 4.47 -2.93 15.36
CA TYR A 8 3.17 -2.46 14.86
C TYR A 8 2.43 -1.56 15.85
N TRP A 9 2.65 -1.74 17.15
CA TRP A 9 2.06 -0.85 18.15
C TRP A 9 2.67 0.54 18.07
N ASP A 10 3.99 0.60 17.92
CA ASP A 10 4.76 1.84 17.87
C ASP A 10 4.66 2.57 16.53
N LEU A 11 4.28 1.89 15.43
CA LEU A 11 3.91 2.56 14.17
C LEU A 11 2.74 3.55 14.35
N ALA A 12 1.89 3.34 15.36
CA ALA A 12 0.79 4.24 15.70
C ALA A 12 1.14 5.20 16.85
N SER A 13 2.42 5.32 17.23
CA SER A 13 2.86 6.30 18.22
C SER A 13 2.70 7.72 17.68
N LEU A 14 2.39 8.70 18.55
CA LEU A 14 2.44 10.12 18.20
C LEU A 14 3.87 10.67 18.16
N ASP A 15 4.81 9.99 18.80
CA ASP A 15 6.23 10.28 18.78
C ASP A 15 6.87 9.83 17.46
N SER A 16 7.44 10.78 16.70
CA SER A 16 8.05 10.51 15.41
C SER A 16 9.29 9.64 15.50
N GLU A 17 10.09 9.76 16.57
CA GLU A 17 11.30 8.96 16.74
C GLU A 17 10.93 7.49 16.96
N LYS A 18 9.97 7.23 17.86
CA LYS A 18 9.43 5.88 18.08
C LYS A 18 8.85 5.27 16.81
N ARG A 19 8.11 6.06 16.01
CA ARG A 19 7.58 5.58 14.72
C ARG A 19 8.71 5.20 13.75
N LEU A 20 9.78 6.00 13.68
CA LEU A 20 10.92 5.77 12.80
C LEU A 20 11.70 4.52 13.20
N GLU A 21 11.99 4.37 14.49
CA GLU A 21 12.66 3.17 15.04
C GLU A 21 11.82 1.91 14.78
N ALA A 22 10.52 1.97 15.03
CA ALA A 22 9.61 0.86 14.80
C ALA A 22 9.52 0.46 13.31
N ALA A 23 9.40 1.45 12.41
CA ALA A 23 9.42 1.20 10.98
C ALA A 23 10.76 0.58 10.54
N THR A 24 11.89 1.15 10.96
CA THR A 24 13.22 0.66 10.60
C THR A 24 13.46 -0.77 11.09
N GLY A 25 13.10 -1.06 12.35
CA GLY A 25 13.21 -2.37 12.96
C GLY A 25 12.32 -3.41 12.26
N LEU A 26 11.07 -3.05 11.97
CA LEU A 26 10.14 -3.90 11.26
C LEU A 26 10.65 -4.24 9.86
N ILE A 27 11.01 -3.24 9.06
CA ILE A 27 11.46 -3.45 7.68
C ILE A 27 12.75 -4.26 7.63
N SER A 28 13.70 -4.00 8.53
CA SER A 28 14.94 -4.76 8.62
C SER A 28 14.69 -6.24 8.91
N ALA A 29 13.79 -6.54 9.86
CA ALA A 29 13.42 -7.90 10.19
C ALA A 29 12.71 -8.61 9.01
N LEU A 30 11.73 -7.94 8.39
CA LEU A 30 10.97 -8.49 7.27
C LEU A 30 11.85 -8.77 6.03
N CYS A 31 12.78 -7.87 5.70
CA CYS A 31 13.72 -8.08 4.61
C CYS A 31 14.64 -9.28 4.86
N LYS A 32 15.10 -9.44 6.12
CA LYS A 32 15.88 -10.61 6.53
C LYS A 32 15.09 -11.91 6.35
N PHE A 33 13.86 -11.97 6.85
CA PHE A 33 13.01 -13.16 6.71
C PHE A 33 12.72 -13.50 5.25
N GLN A 34 12.48 -12.49 4.41
CA GLN A 34 12.28 -12.72 2.98
C GLN A 34 13.54 -13.24 2.28
N SER A 35 14.70 -12.72 2.65
CA SER A 35 15.99 -13.15 2.08
C SER A 35 16.33 -14.59 2.45
N GLU A 36 16.11 -14.97 3.71
CA GLU A 36 16.28 -16.34 4.20
C GLU A 36 15.34 -17.33 3.49
N ARG A 37 14.10 -16.91 3.21
CA ARG A 37 13.14 -17.69 2.41
C ARG A 37 13.61 -17.87 0.96
N ALA A 38 14.10 -16.81 0.33
CA ALA A 38 14.57 -16.82 -1.06
C ALA A 38 15.86 -17.65 -1.26
N ALA A 39 16.71 -17.74 -0.23
CA ALA A 39 17.91 -18.61 -0.25
C ALA A 39 17.57 -20.11 -0.39
N GLY A 40 16.34 -20.51 -0.03
CA GLY A 40 15.83 -21.87 -0.20
C GLY A 40 15.30 -22.19 -1.61
N GLY A 41 15.34 -21.24 -2.54
CA GLY A 41 14.90 -21.40 -3.92
C GLY A 41 14.53 -20.05 -4.54
N SER A 42 15.25 -19.65 -5.59
CA SER A 42 14.97 -18.40 -6.31
C SER A 42 13.75 -18.60 -7.22
N SER A 43 12.56 -18.28 -6.72
CA SER A 43 11.40 -18.05 -7.58
C SER A 43 11.33 -16.57 -7.92
N THR A 44 11.34 -16.25 -9.22
CA THR A 44 11.03 -14.91 -9.74
C THR A 44 9.51 -14.65 -9.73
N GLU A 45 8.75 -15.45 -8.97
CA GLU A 45 7.30 -15.37 -8.91
C GLU A 45 6.87 -14.13 -8.13
N GLN A 46 5.92 -13.40 -8.69
CA GLN A 46 5.22 -12.33 -7.98
C GLN A 46 3.89 -12.87 -7.45
N ALA A 47 3.54 -12.49 -6.23
CA ALA A 47 2.27 -12.82 -5.62
C ALA A 47 1.15 -11.99 -6.23
N LEU A 48 0.23 -12.65 -6.95
CA LEU A 48 -0.90 -12.00 -7.63
C LEU A 48 -2.21 -12.11 -6.83
N SER A 49 -2.26 -12.99 -5.83
CA SER A 49 -3.39 -13.17 -4.90
C SER A 49 -2.94 -13.22 -3.44
N GLU A 50 -3.91 -13.21 -2.52
CA GLU A 50 -3.64 -13.31 -1.07
C GLU A 50 -3.06 -14.68 -0.70
N GLU A 51 -3.49 -15.74 -1.40
CA GLU A 51 -2.97 -17.10 -1.25
C GLU A 51 -1.54 -17.21 -1.78
N ASP A 52 -1.22 -16.52 -2.87
CA ASP A 52 0.16 -16.44 -3.37
C ASP A 52 1.09 -15.74 -2.37
N LEU A 53 0.62 -14.73 -1.64
CA LEU A 53 1.43 -14.10 -0.58
C LEU A 53 1.86 -15.13 0.46
N ASP A 54 0.93 -15.99 0.91
CA ASP A 54 1.22 -17.03 1.90
C ASP A 54 2.14 -18.13 1.36
N ARG A 55 2.09 -18.39 0.05
CA ARG A 55 2.93 -19.40 -0.62
C ARG A 55 4.34 -18.90 -0.92
N ILE A 56 4.47 -17.68 -1.45
CA ILE A 56 5.70 -17.11 -2.03
C ILE A 56 6.51 -16.33 -0.97
N CYS A 57 5.85 -15.52 -0.14
CA CYS A 57 6.54 -14.68 0.84
C CYS A 57 6.91 -15.47 2.09
N ALA A 58 7.85 -14.94 2.88
CA ALA A 58 8.01 -15.38 4.26
C ALA A 58 6.69 -15.14 5.04
N SER A 59 6.38 -16.00 6.01
CA SER A 59 5.14 -15.92 6.82
C SER A 59 4.93 -14.53 7.42
N ASP A 60 5.98 -13.96 7.99
CA ASP A 60 5.97 -12.64 8.61
C ASP A 60 5.76 -11.51 7.59
N VAL A 61 6.24 -11.68 6.36
CA VAL A 61 6.06 -10.71 5.28
C VAL A 61 4.61 -10.75 4.78
N SER A 62 4.05 -11.93 4.53
CA SER A 62 2.62 -12.06 4.18
C SER A 62 1.74 -11.45 5.27
N TYR A 63 2.04 -11.79 6.53
CA TYR A 63 1.36 -11.22 7.68
C TYR A 63 1.49 -9.69 7.74
N ALA A 64 2.69 -9.16 7.53
CA ALA A 64 2.95 -7.72 7.54
C ALA A 64 2.12 -6.99 6.48
N VAL A 65 2.08 -7.47 5.24
CA VAL A 65 1.27 -6.86 4.18
C VAL A 65 -0.20 -6.79 4.60
N LYS A 66 -0.77 -7.91 5.06
CA LYS A 66 -2.17 -7.98 5.51
C LYS A 66 -2.44 -7.04 6.69
N ARG A 67 -1.53 -7.01 7.67
CA ARG A 67 -1.66 -6.18 8.89
C ARG A 67 -1.51 -4.69 8.60
N LEU A 68 -0.53 -4.33 7.76
CA LEU A 68 -0.28 -2.95 7.35
C LEU A 68 -1.48 -2.40 6.59
N VAL A 69 -1.99 -3.13 5.60
CA VAL A 69 -3.17 -2.71 4.83
C VAL A 69 -4.41 -2.54 5.71
N LYS A 70 -4.68 -3.48 6.63
CA LYS A 70 -5.80 -3.37 7.59
C LYS A 70 -5.67 -2.13 8.49
N GLY A 71 -4.46 -1.81 8.94
CA GLY A 71 -4.22 -0.69 9.84
C GLY A 71 -4.35 0.70 9.21
N LEU A 72 -4.37 0.81 7.88
CA LEU A 72 -4.55 2.09 7.18
C LEU A 72 -5.88 2.77 7.50
N ALA A 73 -6.92 1.99 7.81
CA ALA A 73 -8.23 2.49 8.20
C ALA A 73 -8.40 2.61 9.73
N SER A 74 -7.33 2.43 10.51
CA SER A 74 -7.37 2.55 11.97
C SER A 74 -7.78 3.97 12.38
N PRO A 75 -8.62 4.12 13.43
CA PRO A 75 -8.96 5.42 13.99
C PRO A 75 -7.90 5.94 14.98
N ARG A 76 -6.90 5.13 15.34
CA ARG A 76 -5.81 5.55 16.22
C ARG A 76 -4.98 6.65 15.56
N ASP A 77 -4.68 7.70 16.32
CA ASP A 77 -3.82 8.77 15.86
C ASP A 77 -2.43 8.22 15.50
N GLY A 78 -1.78 8.81 14.50
CA GLY A 78 -0.48 8.35 13.98
C GLY A 78 -0.51 7.06 13.15
N ALA A 79 -1.49 6.16 13.37
CA ALA A 79 -1.52 4.85 12.72
C ALA A 79 -1.48 4.92 11.19
N ARG A 80 -2.29 5.79 10.58
CA ARG A 80 -2.35 5.91 9.11
C ARG A 80 -0.99 6.27 8.49
N GLN A 81 -0.28 7.20 9.13
CA GLN A 81 1.02 7.66 8.67
C GLN A 81 2.07 6.56 8.83
N GLY A 82 2.19 5.96 10.03
CA GLY A 82 3.20 4.93 10.27
C GLY A 82 2.95 3.65 9.47
N TYR A 83 1.69 3.22 9.35
CA TYR A 83 1.34 2.03 8.56
C TYR A 83 1.52 2.26 7.06
N SER A 84 1.17 3.45 6.55
CA SER A 84 1.39 3.82 5.14
C SER A 84 2.89 3.86 4.83
N MET A 85 3.69 4.52 5.67
CA MET A 85 5.15 4.57 5.53
C MET A 85 5.79 3.18 5.55
N ALA A 86 5.47 2.35 6.54
CA ALA A 86 5.98 0.99 6.62
C ALA A 86 5.54 0.14 5.42
N LEU A 87 4.31 0.32 4.92
CA LEU A 87 3.88 -0.36 3.70
C LEU A 87 4.70 0.11 2.50
N SER A 88 4.92 1.41 2.32
CA SER A 88 5.77 1.95 1.24
C SER A 88 7.16 1.33 1.25
N GLU A 89 7.81 1.32 2.42
CA GLU A 89 9.18 0.82 2.57
C GLU A 89 9.28 -0.70 2.39
N LEU A 90 8.27 -1.46 2.82
CA LEU A 90 8.20 -2.91 2.60
C LEU A 90 8.06 -3.20 1.11
N LEU A 91 7.12 -2.53 0.45
CA LEU A 91 6.87 -2.72 -0.98
C LEU A 91 8.11 -2.35 -1.79
N ALA A 92 8.84 -1.29 -1.44
CA ALA A 92 10.06 -0.88 -2.13
C ALA A 92 11.20 -1.91 -2.06
N ARG A 93 11.26 -2.75 -1.01
CA ARG A 93 12.35 -3.71 -0.78
C ARG A 93 12.01 -5.16 -1.08
N VAL A 94 10.73 -5.52 -1.08
CA VAL A 94 10.27 -6.89 -1.31
C VAL A 94 9.62 -7.01 -2.68
N ASP A 95 10.37 -7.56 -3.63
CA ASP A 95 9.99 -7.59 -5.06
C ASP A 95 8.93 -8.62 -5.42
N CYS A 96 8.75 -9.66 -4.59
CA CYS A 96 7.74 -10.69 -4.82
C CYS A 96 6.31 -10.21 -4.56
N ILE A 97 6.11 -9.02 -3.95
CA ILE A 97 4.77 -8.46 -3.76
C ILE A 97 4.39 -7.67 -5.01
N SER A 98 3.27 -8.03 -5.65
CA SER A 98 2.75 -7.29 -6.81
C SER A 98 1.84 -6.11 -6.42
N VAL A 99 1.71 -5.15 -7.33
CA VAL A 99 0.71 -4.08 -7.21
C VAL A 99 -0.71 -4.64 -7.10
N LYS A 100 -1.00 -5.68 -7.91
CA LYS A 100 -2.31 -6.29 -7.99
C LYS A 100 -2.79 -6.80 -6.64
N VAL A 101 -1.98 -7.59 -5.93
CA VAL A 101 -2.41 -8.15 -4.63
C VAL A 101 -2.64 -7.06 -3.59
N VAL A 102 -1.81 -6.01 -3.56
CA VAL A 102 -1.98 -4.89 -2.63
C VAL A 102 -3.26 -4.11 -2.95
N LEU A 103 -3.56 -3.87 -4.22
CA LEU A 103 -4.84 -3.28 -4.63
C LEU A 103 -6.00 -4.17 -4.18
N ASP A 104 -5.96 -5.47 -4.42
CA ASP A 104 -7.06 -6.36 -4.03
C ASP A 104 -7.27 -6.37 -2.51
N LEU A 105 -6.20 -6.37 -1.70
CA LEU A 105 -6.28 -6.22 -0.25
C LEU A 105 -6.81 -4.85 0.20
N LEU A 106 -6.41 -3.76 -0.47
CA LEU A 106 -6.97 -2.44 -0.21
C LEU A 106 -8.48 -2.45 -0.47
N TRP A 107 -8.92 -3.05 -1.58
CA TRP A 107 -10.36 -3.18 -1.89
C TRP A 107 -11.10 -3.99 -0.84
N LYS A 108 -10.50 -5.10 -0.40
CA LYS A 108 -11.05 -5.94 0.67
C LYS A 108 -11.19 -5.20 2.01
N TYR A 109 -10.15 -4.49 2.46
CA TYR A 109 -10.08 -3.96 3.83
C TYR A 109 -10.50 -2.50 3.99
N THR A 110 -10.70 -1.75 2.90
CA THR A 110 -11.06 -0.32 2.96
C THR A 110 -12.35 -0.01 2.18
N SER A 111 -13.25 -0.98 2.06
CA SER A 111 -14.56 -0.80 1.44
C SER A 111 -15.52 -0.07 2.38
N ALA A 112 -15.87 1.18 2.04
CA ALA A 112 -16.85 1.96 2.79
C ALA A 112 -18.29 1.62 2.35
N THR A 113 -19.04 0.89 3.19
CA THR A 113 -20.43 0.50 2.91
C THR A 113 -21.44 1.48 3.51
N LYS A 114 -22.70 1.42 3.05
CA LYS A 114 -23.79 2.25 3.58
C LYS A 114 -24.19 1.87 5.01
N SER A 115 -23.88 0.66 5.47
CA SER A 115 -24.19 0.18 6.82
C SER A 115 -23.24 0.74 7.89
N MET A 116 -22.09 1.29 7.48
CA MET A 116 -21.09 1.86 8.40
C MET A 116 -21.48 3.27 8.84
N LYS A 117 -21.06 3.65 10.05
CA LYS A 117 -21.23 5.03 10.55
C LYS A 117 -20.41 6.01 9.72
N GLY A 118 -20.80 7.28 9.74
CA GLY A 118 -20.11 8.33 8.96
C GLY A 118 -18.60 8.41 9.23
N GLN A 119 -18.21 8.26 10.50
CA GLN A 119 -16.80 8.18 10.91
C GLN A 119 -16.08 6.98 10.31
N GLU A 120 -16.65 5.78 10.45
CA GLU A 120 -16.05 4.55 9.93
C GLU A 120 -15.90 4.61 8.41
N GLN A 121 -16.93 5.09 7.69
CA GLN A 121 -16.82 5.30 6.24
C GLN A 121 -15.73 6.31 5.87
N ARG A 122 -15.52 7.32 6.72
CA ARG A 122 -14.44 8.30 6.53
C ARG A 122 -13.08 7.65 6.73
N ASP A 123 -12.93 6.85 7.78
CA ASP A 123 -11.70 6.13 8.09
C ASP A 123 -11.35 5.11 6.99
N MET A 124 -12.33 4.40 6.43
CA MET A 124 -12.12 3.52 5.26
C MET A 124 -11.61 4.30 4.04
N ARG A 125 -12.17 5.48 3.74
CA ARG A 125 -11.72 6.28 2.58
C ARG A 125 -10.33 6.88 2.80
N PHE A 126 -10.00 7.30 4.01
CA PHE A 126 -8.61 7.67 4.33
C PHE A 126 -7.68 6.47 4.16
N GLY A 127 -8.05 5.30 4.70
CA GLY A 127 -7.27 4.09 4.53
C GLY A 127 -7.01 3.74 3.06
N ARG A 128 -8.02 3.92 2.19
CA ARG A 128 -7.86 3.80 0.74
C ARG A 128 -6.77 4.72 0.21
N ILE A 129 -6.88 6.03 0.46
CA ILE A 129 -5.95 7.02 -0.07
C ILE A 129 -4.53 6.77 0.45
N PHE A 130 -4.35 6.53 1.75
CA PHE A 130 -3.04 6.23 2.34
C PHE A 130 -2.40 4.96 1.76
N GLY A 131 -3.20 3.95 1.41
CA GLY A 131 -2.71 2.75 0.74
C GLY A 131 -2.30 3.00 -0.71
N LEU A 132 -3.08 3.81 -1.44
CA LEU A 132 -2.71 4.23 -2.80
C LEU A 132 -1.44 5.10 -2.77
N MET A 133 -1.32 6.03 -1.82
CA MET A 133 -0.10 6.80 -1.59
C MET A 133 1.10 5.89 -1.33
N ALA A 134 0.93 4.82 -0.55
CA ALA A 134 2.02 3.89 -0.27
C ALA A 134 2.50 3.14 -1.53
N LEU A 135 1.58 2.74 -2.42
CA LEU A 135 1.94 2.20 -3.74
C LEU A 135 2.76 3.21 -4.53
N LEU A 136 2.31 4.46 -4.61
CA LEU A 136 3.02 5.50 -5.35
C LEU A 136 4.43 5.75 -4.78
N GLN A 137 4.54 5.96 -3.47
CA GLN A 137 5.79 6.28 -2.79
C GLN A 137 6.81 5.13 -2.83
N SER A 138 6.35 3.88 -2.83
CA SER A 138 7.25 2.72 -2.97
C SER A 138 7.87 2.58 -4.36
N GLY A 139 7.38 3.31 -5.37
CA GLY A 139 7.81 3.17 -6.76
C GLY A 139 7.37 1.85 -7.41
N ILE A 140 6.57 1.02 -6.73
CA ILE A 140 6.16 -0.31 -7.20
C ILE A 140 5.43 -0.26 -8.55
N LEU A 141 4.79 0.86 -8.89
CA LEU A 141 4.12 1.04 -10.18
C LEU A 141 5.09 0.98 -11.36
N THR A 142 6.37 1.28 -11.15
CA THR A 142 7.40 1.22 -12.20
C THR A 142 8.00 -0.18 -12.38
N ARG A 143 7.61 -1.15 -11.55
CA ARG A 143 8.08 -2.53 -11.66
C ARG A 143 7.49 -3.25 -12.87
N ARG A 144 8.27 -4.20 -13.39
CA ARG A 144 7.81 -5.19 -14.38
C ARG A 144 6.60 -5.94 -13.81
N GLY A 145 5.57 -6.10 -14.64
CA GLY A 145 4.30 -6.75 -14.25
C GLY A 145 3.17 -5.78 -13.90
N THR A 146 3.46 -4.49 -13.65
CA THR A 146 2.40 -3.48 -13.50
C THR A 146 1.88 -3.05 -14.88
N GLY A 147 0.59 -3.23 -15.12
CA GLY A 147 -0.04 -2.89 -16.38
C GLY A 147 -0.91 -1.64 -16.31
N ALA A 148 -1.51 -1.31 -17.46
CA ALA A 148 -2.47 -0.21 -17.58
C ALA A 148 -3.73 -0.43 -16.71
N ALA A 149 -4.08 -1.68 -16.40
CA ALA A 149 -5.26 -2.02 -15.61
C ALA A 149 -5.12 -1.54 -14.15
N GLU A 150 -3.98 -1.77 -13.52
CA GLU A 150 -3.68 -1.34 -12.16
C GLU A 150 -3.66 0.19 -12.09
N VAL A 151 -2.97 0.85 -13.03
CA VAL A 151 -2.92 2.32 -13.10
C VAL A 151 -4.33 2.92 -13.26
N ARG A 152 -5.13 2.37 -14.18
CA ARG A 152 -6.52 2.81 -14.40
C ARG A 152 -7.36 2.64 -13.14
N LYS A 153 -7.21 1.53 -12.42
CA LYS A 153 -7.91 1.27 -11.15
C LYS A 153 -7.57 2.33 -10.08
N ILE A 154 -6.30 2.74 -9.98
CA ILE A 154 -5.84 3.77 -9.04
C ILE A 154 -6.40 5.16 -9.44
N VAL A 155 -6.26 5.53 -10.71
CA VAL A 155 -6.73 6.83 -11.25
C VAL A 155 -8.23 7.00 -11.05
N THR A 156 -9.02 6.01 -11.46
CA THR A 156 -10.48 6.04 -11.33
C THR A 156 -10.92 6.17 -9.87
N GLU A 157 -10.28 5.45 -8.95
CA GLU A 157 -10.64 5.51 -7.52
C GLU A 157 -10.32 6.88 -6.91
N LEU A 158 -9.13 7.44 -7.17
CA LEU A 158 -8.76 8.76 -6.66
C LEU A 158 -9.67 9.85 -7.22
N ALA A 159 -9.97 9.81 -8.53
CA ALA A 159 -10.91 10.74 -9.16
C ALA A 159 -12.31 10.65 -8.54
N ALA A 160 -12.82 9.44 -8.34
CA ALA A 160 -14.13 9.20 -7.74
C ALA A 160 -14.22 9.70 -6.29
N ILE A 161 -13.17 9.49 -5.49
CA ILE A 161 -13.11 9.98 -4.11
C ILE A 161 -13.07 11.52 -4.09
N GLY A 162 -12.20 12.13 -4.88
CA GLY A 162 -12.02 13.58 -4.91
C GLY A 162 -13.24 14.35 -5.41
N ALA A 163 -13.95 13.78 -6.40
CA ALA A 163 -15.21 14.34 -6.90
C ALA A 163 -16.31 14.29 -5.83
N LYS A 164 -16.43 13.17 -5.11
CA LYS A 164 -17.55 12.91 -4.19
C LYS A 164 -17.38 13.50 -2.80
N LYS A 165 -16.15 13.68 -2.31
CA LYS A 165 -15.88 14.06 -0.91
C LYS A 165 -14.94 15.27 -0.84
N SER A 166 -15.51 16.45 -0.56
CA SER A 166 -14.77 17.71 -0.46
C SER A 166 -13.58 17.65 0.50
N TYR A 167 -13.74 17.03 1.67
CA TYR A 167 -12.67 16.89 2.67
C TYR A 167 -11.54 15.92 2.27
N LEU A 168 -11.71 15.13 1.21
CA LEU A 168 -10.66 14.27 0.63
C LEU A 168 -10.16 14.78 -0.72
N ARG A 169 -10.77 15.84 -1.25
CA ARG A 169 -10.53 16.30 -2.62
C ARG A 169 -9.07 16.65 -2.85
N GLU A 170 -8.52 17.50 -1.99
CA GLU A 170 -7.15 17.98 -2.08
C GLU A 170 -6.17 16.81 -2.10
N ILE A 171 -6.23 15.94 -1.08
CA ILE A 171 -5.31 14.82 -0.97
C ILE A 171 -5.50 13.78 -2.08
N ALA A 172 -6.73 13.56 -2.55
CA ALA A 172 -7.01 12.65 -3.66
C ALA A 172 -6.39 13.15 -4.97
N TYR A 173 -6.53 14.45 -5.28
CA TYR A 173 -5.97 15.02 -6.51
C TYR A 173 -4.45 15.26 -6.44
N VAL A 174 -3.90 15.61 -5.28
CA VAL A 174 -2.45 15.63 -5.07
C VAL A 174 -1.86 14.23 -5.27
N THR A 175 -2.49 13.20 -4.72
CA THR A 175 -2.06 11.81 -4.94
C THR A 175 -2.18 11.44 -6.43
N LEU A 176 -3.28 11.83 -7.08
CA LEU A 176 -3.52 11.55 -8.50
C LEU A 176 -2.42 12.17 -9.38
N THR A 177 -2.16 13.47 -9.23
CA THR A 177 -1.11 14.18 -10.00
C THR A 177 0.28 13.60 -9.78
N SER A 178 0.56 13.04 -8.59
CA SER A 178 1.83 12.38 -8.27
C SER A 178 2.08 11.10 -9.10
N ILE A 179 1.05 10.53 -9.74
CA ILE A 179 1.20 9.36 -10.63
C ILE A 179 1.87 9.76 -11.95
N VAL A 180 1.65 11.00 -12.42
CA VAL A 180 2.04 11.43 -13.77
C VAL A 180 3.53 11.18 -14.08
N PRO A 181 4.49 11.53 -13.19
CA PRO A 181 5.91 11.23 -13.44
C PRO A 181 6.21 9.74 -13.60
N MET A 182 5.45 8.85 -12.95
CA MET A 182 5.67 7.40 -13.02
C MET A 182 5.22 6.80 -14.35
N LEU A 183 4.32 7.48 -15.07
CA LEU A 183 3.81 7.01 -16.37
C LEU A 183 4.87 7.07 -17.48
N ALA A 184 5.95 7.83 -17.28
CA ALA A 184 7.02 8.00 -18.28
C ALA A 184 7.64 6.66 -18.73
N GLY A 185 7.66 5.66 -17.85
CA GLY A 185 8.20 4.32 -18.13
C GLY A 185 7.24 3.33 -18.76
N PHE A 186 5.96 3.69 -18.97
CA PHE A 186 4.96 2.78 -19.54
C PHE A 186 4.94 2.87 -21.07
N GLU A 187 4.89 1.73 -21.77
CA GLU A 187 4.78 1.70 -23.23
C GLU A 187 3.53 2.45 -23.75
N LYS A 188 2.42 2.35 -23.01
CA LYS A 188 1.15 3.00 -23.33
C LYS A 188 0.93 4.31 -22.57
N ARG A 189 2.00 5.05 -22.28
CA ARG A 189 1.93 6.28 -21.46
C ARG A 189 0.93 7.31 -21.99
N ASP A 190 0.84 7.50 -23.31
CA ASP A 190 -0.03 8.53 -23.90
C ASP A 190 -1.51 8.18 -23.67
N GLU A 191 -1.88 6.90 -23.85
CA GLU A 191 -3.21 6.38 -23.48
C GLU A 191 -3.50 6.61 -21.99
N LEU A 192 -2.53 6.31 -21.11
CA LEU A 192 -2.70 6.47 -19.67
C LEU A 192 -2.87 7.94 -19.26
N ILE A 193 -2.16 8.86 -19.91
CA ILE A 193 -2.26 10.30 -19.65
C ILE A 193 -3.64 10.83 -20.00
N THR A 194 -4.29 10.33 -21.07
CA THR A 194 -5.66 10.78 -21.42
C THR A 194 -6.67 10.54 -20.30
N MET A 195 -6.43 9.57 -19.41
CA MET A 195 -7.33 9.28 -18.28
C MET A 195 -7.38 10.40 -17.23
N PHE A 196 -6.43 11.34 -17.26
CA PHE A 196 -6.38 12.47 -16.31
C PHE A 196 -7.12 13.71 -16.81
N VAL A 197 -7.50 13.72 -18.09
CA VAL A 197 -8.07 14.90 -18.77
C VAL A 197 -9.55 14.68 -19.14
N ALA A 198 -10.02 13.43 -19.05
CA ALA A 198 -11.42 13.03 -19.29
C ALA A 198 -12.26 13.09 -18.02
#